data_AF-A0A183TV32-F1
#
_entry.id   AF-A0A183TV32-F1
#
_cell.length_a   1.000
_cell.length_b   1.000
_cell.length_c   1.000
_cell.angle_alpha   90.00
_cell.angle_beta   90.00
_cell.angle_gamma   90.00
#
_symmetry.space_group_name_H-M   'P 1'
#
loop_
_entity.id
_entity.type
_entity.pdbx_description
1 polymer ?
#
loop_
_entity_poly.entity_id
_entity_poly.type
_entity_poly.pdbx_seq_one_letter_code
_entity_poly.pdbx_strand_id
1 'polypeptide(L)' 'MSTKKRGRAKAEEEFEPGSWECTVCTFRNRAEAFKCEMCDTRKGTSTRKPRLNQNVVQHHTVVQNFVVQQSLAEKPR' A
#
# COMPACT_ATOMS: atom_id res chain seq x y z
N MET A 1 -28.77 19.61 40.35
CA MET A 1 -28.99 18.56 39.34
C MET A 1 -27.91 18.69 38.28
N SER A 2 -27.16 17.60 38.08
CA SER A 2 -26.53 17.14 36.83
C SER A 2 -25.89 18.13 35.86
N THR A 3 -24.71 17.90 35.29
CA THR A 3 -23.63 16.92 35.50
C THR A 3 -22.46 17.43 34.64
N LYS A 4 -21.27 17.22 35.16
CA LYS A 4 -19.98 17.33 34.47
C LYS A 4 -19.94 16.40 33.26
N LYS A 5 -19.61 16.89 32.07
CA LYS A 5 -19.05 16.04 30.99
C LYS A 5 -17.80 16.67 30.38
N ARG A 6 -16.67 16.21 30.91
CA ARG A 6 -15.36 16.19 30.25
C ARG A 6 -15.47 15.19 29.10
N GLY A 7 -14.91 15.51 27.93
CA GLY A 7 -14.90 14.58 26.81
C GLY A 7 -14.27 15.17 25.56
N ARG A 8 -12.94 15.20 25.55
CA ARG A 8 -12.10 15.43 24.39
C ARG A 8 -12.39 14.35 23.34
N ALA A 9 -13.15 14.70 22.30
CA ALA A 9 -13.35 13.88 21.10
C ALA A 9 -13.50 14.77 19.86
N LYS A 10 -12.56 15.69 19.66
CA LYS A 10 -12.24 16.27 18.35
C LYS A 10 -11.29 15.29 17.65
N ALA A 11 -11.81 14.18 17.16
CA ALA A 11 -11.04 13.21 16.36
C ALA A 11 -11.92 12.27 15.53
N GLU A 12 -13.20 12.57 15.34
CA GLU A 12 -13.91 12.07 14.17
C GLU A 12 -13.76 13.17 13.13
N GLU A 13 -12.55 13.23 12.57
CA GLU A 13 -12.28 13.91 11.31
C GLU A 13 -13.28 13.35 10.31
N GLU A 14 -14.39 14.09 10.15
CA GLU A 14 -15.18 14.31 8.93
C GLU A 14 -14.76 13.38 7.78
N PHE A 15 -14.99 12.08 7.95
CA PHE A 15 -14.78 11.10 6.90
C PHE A 15 -15.96 11.32 5.99
N GLU A 16 -15.82 12.27 5.07
CA GLU A 16 -16.79 12.49 4.00
C GLU A 16 -17.05 11.11 3.38
N PRO A 17 -18.29 10.59 3.48
CA PRO A 17 -18.60 9.25 3.05
C PRO A 17 -18.23 9.12 1.57
N GLY A 18 -17.29 8.22 1.28
CA GLY A 18 -16.78 7.98 -0.08
C GLY A 18 -15.50 8.72 -0.45
N SER A 19 -14.87 9.47 0.46
CA SER A 19 -13.50 9.96 0.28
C SER A 19 -12.52 8.80 0.00
N TRP A 20 -11.49 9.05 -0.81
CA TRP A 20 -10.50 8.03 -1.17
C TRP A 20 -9.08 8.52 -0.94
N GLU A 21 -8.24 7.61 -0.46
CA GLU A 21 -6.82 7.88 -0.23
C GLU A 21 -6.01 7.61 -1.51
N CYS A 22 -5.13 8.54 -1.88
CA CYS A 22 -4.24 8.37 -3.00
C CYS A 22 -3.15 7.32 -2.73
N THR A 23 -3.07 6.28 -3.56
CA THR A 23 -2.03 5.23 -3.43
C THR A 23 -0.61 5.71 -3.73
N VAL A 24 -0.44 6.93 -4.25
CA VAL A 24 0.86 7.50 -4.63
C VAL A 24 1.39 8.47 -3.58
N CYS A 25 0.56 9.39 -3.10
CA CYS A 25 0.98 10.46 -2.19
C CYS A 25 0.22 10.49 -0.86
N THR A 26 -0.61 9.47 -0.59
CA THR A 26 -1.42 9.30 0.64
C THR A 26 -2.40 10.45 0.93
N PHE A 27 -2.59 11.38 0.01
CA PHE A 27 -3.54 12.48 0.18
C PHE A 27 -4.99 11.98 0.10
N ARG A 28 -5.84 12.48 1.00
CA ARG A 28 -7.26 12.16 1.07
C ARG A 28 -8.07 13.05 0.13
N ASN A 29 -8.54 12.47 -0.97
CA ASN A 29 -9.34 13.17 -1.98
C ASN A 29 -10.85 13.01 -1.72
N ARG A 30 -11.63 13.97 -2.22
CA ARG A 30 -13.11 13.91 -2.20
C ARG A 30 -13.63 12.72 -3.03
N ALA A 31 -14.82 12.23 -2.70
CA ALA A 31 -15.44 11.08 -3.38
C ALA A 31 -15.60 11.28 -4.90
N GLU A 32 -15.99 12.50 -5.28
CA GLU A 32 -16.24 12.94 -6.66
C GLU A 32 -14.98 13.19 -7.48
N ALA A 33 -13.81 13.31 -6.82
CA ALA A 33 -12.56 13.60 -7.51
C ALA A 33 -12.10 12.39 -8.33
N PHE A 34 -11.93 12.60 -9.65
CA PHE A 34 -11.41 11.57 -10.57
C PHE A 34 -9.88 11.48 -10.59
N LYS A 35 -9.19 12.50 -10.07
CA LYS A 35 -7.73 12.55 -9.91
C LYS A 35 -7.37 13.17 -8.57
N CYS A 36 -6.16 12.88 -8.10
CA CYS A 36 -5.66 13.42 -6.87
C CYS A 36 -5.35 14.91 -7.01
N GLU A 37 -5.79 15.73 -6.05
CA GLU A 37 -5.55 17.18 -6.07
C GLU A 37 -4.09 17.56 -5.77
N MET A 38 -3.32 16.67 -5.12
CA MET A 38 -1.92 16.94 -4.76
C MET A 38 -0.91 16.44 -5.81
N CYS A 39 -1.17 15.30 -6.43
CA CYS A 39 -0.21 14.65 -7.33
C CYS A 39 -0.78 14.29 -8.71
N ASP A 40 -2.01 14.72 -9.02
CA ASP A 40 -2.71 14.50 -10.29
C ASP A 40 -2.91 13.02 -10.70
N THR A 41 -2.57 12.05 -9.84
CA THR A 41 -2.78 10.62 -10.11
C THR A 41 -4.26 10.27 -10.14
N ARG A 42 -4.72 9.54 -11.17
CA ARG A 42 -6.13 9.16 -11.32
C ARG A 42 -6.61 8.14 -10.27
N LYS A 43 -7.87 8.26 -9.87
CA LYS A 43 -8.57 7.28 -9.02
C LYS A 43 -8.63 5.93 -9.77
N GLY A 44 -8.20 4.85 -9.13
CA GLY A 44 -8.28 3.50 -9.72
C GLY A 44 -7.19 3.16 -10.75
N THR A 45 -6.06 3.87 -10.80
CA THR A 45 -4.89 3.44 -11.59
C THR A 45 -4.29 2.12 -11.08
N SER A 46 -4.55 1.78 -9.81
CA SER A 46 -4.03 0.59 -9.14
C SER A 46 -4.90 -0.68 -9.30
N THR A 47 -5.92 -0.69 -10.15
CA THR A 47 -6.78 -1.89 -10.30
C THR A 47 -6.20 -2.94 -11.25
N ARG A 48 -5.14 -2.62 -12.01
CA ARG A 48 -4.45 -3.65 -12.79
C ARG A 48 -3.61 -4.50 -11.85
N LYS A 49 -3.99 -5.77 -11.73
CA LYS A 49 -3.15 -6.80 -11.09
C LYS A 49 -1.73 -6.67 -11.65
N PRO A 50 -0.71 -6.36 -10.84
CA PRO A 50 0.65 -6.21 -11.34
C PRO A 50 1.02 -7.52 -12.04
N ARG A 51 1.28 -7.43 -13.35
CA ARG A 51 1.75 -8.58 -14.14
C ARG A 51 3.24 -8.67 -13.89
N LEU A 52 3.65 -9.63 -13.05
CA LEU A 52 5.06 -9.91 -12.85
C LEU A 52 5.66 -10.43 -14.16
N ASN A 53 6.84 -9.95 -14.50
CA ASN A 53 7.57 -10.45 -15.66
C ASN A 53 8.08 -11.86 -15.35
N GLN A 54 7.56 -12.87 -16.05
CA GLN A 54 7.89 -14.28 -15.84
C GLN A 54 9.40 -14.53 -15.92
N ASN A 55 10.11 -13.86 -16.83
CA ASN A 55 11.55 -14.02 -17.01
C ASN A 55 12.33 -13.56 -15.78
N VAL A 56 11.90 -12.46 -15.15
CA VAL A 56 12.53 -11.94 -13.93
C VAL A 56 12.30 -12.89 -12.76
N VAL A 57 11.08 -13.42 -12.62
CA VAL A 57 10.73 -14.40 -11.58
C VAL A 57 11.59 -15.66 -11.73
N GLN A 58 11.69 -16.20 -12.95
CA GLN A 58 12.51 -17.38 -13.24
C GLN A 58 13.99 -17.15 -12.91
N HIS A 59 14.58 -16.04 -13.34
CA HIS A 59 15.98 -15.72 -13.05
C HIS A 59 16.22 -15.62 -11.54
N HIS A 60 15.30 -14.97 -10.80
CA HIS A 60 15.40 -14.88 -9.35
C HIS A 60 15.34 -16.27 -8.70
N THR A 61 14.44 -17.15 -9.14
CA THR A 61 14.36 -18.53 -8.63
C THR A 61 15.65 -19.31 -8.88
N VAL A 62 16.26 -19.19 -10.06
CA VAL A 62 17.53 -19.87 -10.37
C VAL A 62 18.65 -19.38 -9.45
N VAL A 63 18.78 -18.07 -9.26
CA VAL A 63 19.78 -17.47 -8.37
C VAL A 63 19.58 -17.94 -6.92
N GLN A 64 18.33 -17.92 -6.43
CA GLN A 64 18.00 -18.40 -5.08
C GLN A 64 18.39 -19.88 -4.90
N ASN A 65 18.02 -20.74 -5.85
CA ASN A 65 18.36 -22.16 -5.79
C ASN A 65 19.88 -22.41 -5.80
N PHE A 66 20.63 -21.63 -6.58
CA PHE A 66 22.07 -21.73 -6.64
C PHE A 66 22.74 -21.33 -5.33
N VAL A 67 22.30 -20.23 -4.72
CA VAL A 67 22.79 -19.78 -3.40
C VAL A 67 22.51 -20.85 -2.33
N VAL A 68 21.31 -21.43 -2.34
CA VAL A 68 20.96 -22.53 -1.44
C VAL A 68 21.88 -23.73 -1.67
N GLN A 69 22.09 -24.17 -2.91
CA GLN A 69 23.00 -25.28 -3.21
C GLN A 69 24.43 -25.03 -2.76
N GLN A 70 24.98 -23.83 -2.96
CA GLN A 70 26.31 -23.48 -2.47
C GLN A 70 26.38 -23.54 -0.95
N SER A 71 25.41 -22.96 -0.24
CA SER A 71 25.39 -22.99 1.23
C SER A 71 25.29 -24.41 1.82
N LEU A 72 24.63 -25.33 1.12
CA LEU A 72 24.58 -26.74 1.50
C LEU A 72 25.89 -27.46 1.22
N ALA A 73 26.57 -27.11 0.13
CA ALA A 73 27.87 -27.67 -0.24
C ALA A 73 29.02 -27.17 0.65
N GLU A 74 28.93 -25.93 1.15
CA GLU A 74 29.90 -25.32 2.05
C GLU A 74 29.69 -25.68 3.53
N LYS A 75 28.64 -26.44 3.87
CA LYS A 75 28.35 -26.81 5.26
C LYS A 75 29.52 -27.65 5.82
N PRO A 76 30.28 -27.13 6.81
CA PRO A 76 31.43 -27.84 7.33
C PRO A 76 30.97 -29.08 8.10
N ARG A 77 31.76 -30.16 8.00
CA ARG A 77 31.56 -31.43 8.72
C ARG A 77 31.58 -31.25 10.24
#